data_AF-A0A1B6EWT0-F1
#
_entry.id   AF-A0A1B6EWT0-F1
#
_cell.length_a   1.000
_cell.length_b   1.000
_cell.length_c   1.000
_cell.angle_alpha   90.00
_cell.angle_beta   90.00
_cell.angle_gamma   90.00
#
_symmetry.space_group_name_H-M   'P 1'
#
loop_
_entity.id
_entity.type
_entity.pdbx_description
1 polymer ?
#
loop_
_entity_poly.entity_id
_entity_poly.type
_entity_poly.pdbx_seq_one_letter_code
_entity_poly.pdbx_strand_id
1 'polypeptide(L)'
;QDHLNRDELLEALNLEFVNRTNEVGVDINAIVANVYSGNLVQFVCGLGPRKGAALIKLLKQTNQRLENRTQLVTACHMGPNVFINCVGFIKIDTNALGDSTEAYVEVLDGSRVHPQTYEWARKMAVDALEYDDEDANPAGALEEILEAPERLKDLDLDAFAEELERQGFGNKSITLYDIRAELNHRYKDLRQPYQPPNSMEMFNMLTHESPETFYIGKMIQATVTGITHRKPEGDQLD
;
A
#
# COMPACT_ATOMS: atom_id res chain seq x y z
N GLN A 1 -10.10 25.51 -5.64
CA GLN A 1 -10.74 24.82 -4.50
C GLN A 1 -11.67 25.73 -3.71
N ASP A 2 -11.31 27.01 -3.51
CA ASP A 2 -12.08 27.94 -2.65
C ASP A 2 -13.47 28.32 -3.18
N HIS A 3 -13.76 27.99 -4.45
CA HIS A 3 -15.07 28.18 -5.06
C HIS A 3 -16.01 26.96 -4.94
N LEU A 4 -15.52 25.84 -4.39
CA LEU A 4 -16.33 24.64 -4.18
C LEU A 4 -17.06 24.70 -2.83
N ASN A 5 -18.18 23.98 -2.73
CA ASN A 5 -18.79 23.75 -1.43
C ASN A 5 -17.79 22.99 -0.52
N ARG A 6 -17.70 23.39 0.74
CA ARG A 6 -16.78 22.79 1.71
C ARG A 6 -17.07 21.31 1.93
N ASP A 7 -18.33 20.93 1.96
CA ASP A 7 -18.73 19.55 2.21
C ASP A 7 -18.34 18.63 1.04
N GLU A 8 -18.57 19.07 -0.20
CA GLU A 8 -18.18 18.34 -1.42
C GLU A 8 -16.66 18.20 -1.52
N LEU A 9 -15.92 19.28 -1.22
CA LEU A 9 -14.46 19.25 -1.19
C LEU A 9 -13.96 18.25 -0.14
N LEU A 10 -14.55 18.27 1.07
CA LEU A 10 -14.16 17.38 2.15
C LEU A 10 -14.48 15.91 1.82
N GLU A 11 -15.62 15.64 1.18
CA GLU A 11 -15.98 14.30 0.72
C GLU A 11 -15.00 13.78 -0.32
N ALA A 12 -14.65 14.58 -1.32
CA ALA A 12 -13.68 14.21 -2.35
C ALA A 12 -12.28 13.94 -1.74
N LEU A 13 -11.84 14.77 -0.80
CA LEU A 13 -10.57 14.58 -0.09
C LEU A 13 -10.58 13.30 0.75
N ASN A 14 -11.68 13.04 1.49
CA ASN A 14 -11.81 11.82 2.28
C ASN A 14 -11.80 10.57 1.40
N LEU A 15 -12.46 10.61 0.24
CA LEU A 15 -12.45 9.51 -0.72
C LEU A 15 -11.01 9.21 -1.18
N GLU A 16 -10.23 10.22 -1.53
CA GLU A 16 -8.84 10.02 -1.95
C GLU A 16 -7.98 9.48 -0.80
N PHE A 17 -8.17 9.96 0.43
CA PHE A 17 -7.47 9.41 1.60
C PHE A 17 -7.81 7.94 1.84
N VAL A 18 -9.08 7.55 1.69
CA VAL A 18 -9.51 6.15 1.77
C VAL A 18 -8.83 5.34 0.67
N ASN A 19 -8.91 5.78 -0.60
CA ASN A 19 -8.30 5.05 -1.70
C ASN A 19 -6.80 4.81 -1.49
N ARG A 20 -6.04 5.88 -1.19
CA ARG A 20 -4.58 5.78 -1.01
C ARG A 20 -4.17 5.01 0.23
N THR A 21 -4.90 5.16 1.34
CA THR A 21 -4.58 4.43 2.57
C THR A 21 -4.78 2.93 2.39
N ASN A 22 -5.85 2.52 1.70
CA ASN A 22 -6.16 1.10 1.50
C ASN A 22 -5.29 0.47 0.39
N GLU A 23 -4.91 1.23 -0.64
CA GLU A 23 -3.93 0.78 -1.66
C GLU A 23 -2.56 0.47 -1.04
N VAL A 24 -2.06 1.35 -0.17
CA VAL A 24 -0.76 1.15 0.51
C VAL A 24 -0.86 0.11 1.62
N GLY A 25 -1.98 0.10 2.35
CA GLY A 25 -2.15 -0.68 3.56
C GLY A 25 -1.55 -0.02 4.80
N VAL A 26 -1.96 -0.52 5.96
CA VAL A 26 -1.64 0.08 7.26
C VAL A 26 -1.04 -0.96 8.19
N ASP A 27 0.19 -0.71 8.65
CA ASP A 27 0.82 -1.49 9.72
C ASP A 27 0.41 -0.92 11.08
N ILE A 28 -0.48 -1.66 11.76
CA ILE A 28 -1.03 -1.25 13.06
C ILE A 28 0.04 -1.28 14.16
N ASN A 29 0.98 -2.24 14.12
CA ASN A 29 2.04 -2.34 15.11
C ASN A 29 2.98 -1.13 15.01
N ALA A 30 3.36 -0.75 13.79
CA ALA A 30 4.17 0.44 13.53
C ALA A 30 3.47 1.73 14.00
N ILE A 31 2.15 1.83 13.82
CA ILE A 31 1.34 2.97 14.28
C ILE A 31 1.24 3.04 15.81
N VAL A 32 1.10 1.89 16.47
CA VAL A 32 1.09 1.84 17.94
C VAL A 32 2.42 2.37 18.49
N ALA A 33 3.53 2.03 17.85
CA ALA A 33 4.85 2.55 18.19
C ALA A 33 5.05 4.04 17.82
N ASN A 34 4.47 4.52 16.72
CA ASN A 34 4.65 5.89 16.22
C ASN A 34 3.33 6.71 16.23
N VAL A 35 3.27 7.69 17.12
CA VAL A 35 2.09 8.57 17.32
C VAL A 35 1.68 9.32 16.05
N TYR A 36 2.63 9.71 15.19
CA TYR A 36 2.34 10.58 14.04
C TYR A 36 1.54 9.89 12.93
N SER A 37 1.59 8.55 12.87
CA SER A 37 0.91 7.78 11.81
C SER A 37 -0.50 7.31 12.21
N GLY A 38 -0.92 7.54 13.45
CA GLY A 38 -2.21 7.08 13.98
C GLY A 38 -3.44 7.61 13.25
N ASN A 39 -3.33 8.80 12.66
CA ASN A 39 -4.44 9.41 11.92
C ASN A 39 -4.80 8.64 10.63
N LEU A 40 -3.92 7.80 10.10
CA LEU A 40 -4.19 7.02 8.90
C LEU A 40 -5.22 5.90 9.15
N VAL A 41 -5.28 5.37 10.36
CA VAL A 41 -6.18 4.24 10.70
C VAL A 41 -7.65 4.58 10.48
N GLN A 42 -8.02 5.87 10.57
CA GLN A 42 -9.40 6.29 10.34
C GLN A 42 -9.87 6.12 8.89
N PHE A 43 -8.94 6.04 7.93
CA PHE A 43 -9.22 5.93 6.50
C PHE A 43 -9.19 4.48 5.99
N VAL A 44 -8.91 3.51 6.86
CA VAL A 44 -9.02 2.09 6.52
C VAL A 44 -10.49 1.73 6.36
N CYS A 45 -10.83 0.97 5.32
CA CYS A 45 -12.20 0.52 5.05
C CYS A 45 -12.84 -0.13 6.28
N GLY A 46 -14.08 0.23 6.59
CA GLY A 46 -14.81 -0.26 7.77
C GLY A 46 -14.45 0.42 9.11
N LEU A 47 -13.30 1.10 9.17
CA LEU A 47 -12.92 1.97 10.26
C LEU A 47 -13.40 3.41 10.00
N GLY A 48 -13.09 4.27 10.96
CA GLY A 48 -13.46 5.68 10.99
C GLY A 48 -12.79 6.32 12.21
N PRO A 49 -12.94 7.64 12.42
CA PRO A 49 -12.19 8.35 13.47
C PRO A 49 -12.41 7.75 14.86
N ARG A 50 -13.64 7.35 15.17
CA ARG A 50 -13.98 6.71 16.46
C ARG A 50 -13.40 5.30 16.60
N LYS A 51 -13.59 4.44 15.59
CA LYS A 51 -13.16 3.03 15.64
C LYS A 51 -11.64 2.90 15.58
N GLY A 52 -10.99 3.68 14.70
CA GLY A 52 -9.53 3.69 14.58
C GLY A 52 -8.85 4.17 15.85
N ALA A 53 -9.34 5.26 16.45
CA ALA A 53 -8.83 5.74 17.74
C ALA A 53 -9.03 4.71 18.87
N ALA A 54 -10.18 4.04 18.92
CA ALA A 54 -10.45 2.99 19.91
C ALA A 54 -9.50 1.79 19.75
N LEU A 55 -9.26 1.33 18.51
CA LEU A 55 -8.33 0.24 18.21
C LEU A 55 -6.90 0.57 18.67
N ILE A 56 -6.38 1.74 18.28
CA ILE A 56 -5.03 2.17 18.68
C ILE A 56 -4.93 2.29 20.21
N LYS A 57 -5.95 2.86 20.85
CA LYS A 57 -5.99 3.01 22.31
C LYS A 57 -5.95 1.66 23.01
N LEU A 58 -6.75 0.70 22.54
CA LEU A 58 -6.81 -0.64 23.12
C LEU A 58 -5.44 -1.33 23.07
N LEU A 59 -4.82 -1.37 21.90
CA LEU A 59 -3.50 -2.00 21.71
C LEU A 59 -2.40 -1.34 22.57
N LYS A 60 -2.45 -0.01 22.72
CA LYS A 60 -1.54 0.71 23.62
C LYS A 60 -1.77 0.37 25.10
N GLN A 61 -3.02 0.19 25.51
CA GLN A 61 -3.36 -0.11 26.91
C GLN A 61 -3.02 -1.54 27.31
N THR A 62 -3.21 -2.49 26.40
CA THR A 62 -2.88 -3.91 26.65
C THR A 62 -1.41 -4.22 26.42
N ASN A 63 -0.65 -3.28 25.83
CA ASN A 63 0.72 -3.48 25.36
C ASN A 63 0.85 -4.74 24.49
N GLN A 64 -0.19 -5.02 23.70
CA GLN A 64 -0.29 -6.21 22.87
C GLN A 64 0.17 -5.88 21.46
N ARG A 65 1.10 -6.68 20.95
CA ARG A 65 1.47 -6.69 19.54
C ARG A 65 0.48 -7.56 18.77
N LEU A 66 0.05 -7.10 17.61
CA LEU A 66 -0.80 -7.88 16.71
C LEU A 66 0.07 -8.88 15.93
N GLU A 67 -0.16 -10.16 16.12
CA GLU A 67 0.63 -11.26 15.52
C GLU A 67 -0.10 -11.92 14.34
N ASN A 68 -1.42 -11.93 14.36
CA ASN A 68 -2.23 -12.48 13.29
C ASN A 68 -3.56 -11.71 13.16
N ARG A 69 -4.22 -11.85 12.03
CA ARG A 69 -5.48 -11.17 11.73
C ARG A 69 -6.62 -11.62 12.64
N THR A 70 -6.60 -12.86 13.13
CA THR A 70 -7.62 -13.40 14.04
C THR A 70 -7.69 -12.62 15.36
N GLN A 71 -6.55 -12.09 15.84
CA GLN A 71 -6.49 -11.25 17.04
C GLN A 71 -7.31 -9.96 16.91
N LEU A 72 -7.60 -9.47 15.70
CA LEU A 72 -8.52 -8.33 15.52
C LEU A 72 -9.93 -8.65 16.04
N VAL A 73 -10.37 -9.89 15.89
CA VAL A 73 -11.67 -10.33 16.38
C VAL A 73 -11.59 -10.73 17.86
N THR A 74 -10.60 -11.55 18.23
CA THR A 74 -10.53 -12.14 19.57
C THR A 74 -10.02 -11.16 20.64
N ALA A 75 -8.96 -10.40 20.34
CA ALA A 75 -8.33 -9.47 21.27
C ALA A 75 -8.83 -8.02 21.10
N CYS A 76 -9.08 -7.59 19.86
CA CYS A 76 -9.56 -6.23 19.59
C CYS A 76 -11.09 -6.09 19.56
N HIS A 77 -11.81 -7.19 19.76
CA HIS A 77 -13.29 -7.25 19.80
C HIS A 77 -13.96 -6.63 18.57
N MET A 78 -13.33 -6.77 17.41
CA MET A 78 -13.86 -6.23 16.17
C MET A 78 -15.05 -7.05 15.68
N GLY A 79 -16.16 -6.39 15.38
CA GLY A 79 -17.36 -7.03 14.84
C GLY A 79 -17.12 -7.60 13.42
N PRO A 80 -17.85 -8.66 13.02
CA PRO A 80 -17.58 -9.42 11.79
C PRO A 80 -17.60 -8.57 10.51
N ASN A 81 -18.57 -7.66 10.38
CA ASN A 81 -18.65 -6.77 9.21
C ASN A 81 -17.48 -5.79 9.14
N VAL A 82 -17.00 -5.31 10.29
CA VAL A 82 -15.86 -4.39 10.33
C VAL A 82 -14.58 -5.15 9.97
N PHE A 83 -14.43 -6.36 10.52
CA PHE A 83 -13.31 -7.25 10.24
C PHE A 83 -13.19 -7.56 8.75
N ILE A 84 -14.27 -8.02 8.10
CA ILE A 84 -14.29 -8.31 6.65
C ILE A 84 -13.92 -7.07 5.84
N ASN A 85 -14.36 -5.88 6.24
CA ASN A 85 -14.08 -4.66 5.49
C ASN A 85 -12.63 -4.17 5.64
N CYS A 86 -11.96 -4.41 6.77
CA CYS A 86 -10.65 -3.82 7.03
C CYS A 86 -9.46 -4.78 6.89
N VAL A 87 -9.69 -6.09 7.06
CA VAL A 87 -8.61 -7.04 7.33
C VAL A 87 -7.59 -7.14 6.20
N GLY A 88 -8.02 -7.06 4.94
CA GLY A 88 -7.12 -7.08 3.77
C GLY A 88 -6.23 -5.83 3.63
N PHE A 89 -6.54 -4.76 4.37
CA PHE A 89 -5.78 -3.51 4.37
C PHE A 89 -4.87 -3.35 5.59
N ILE A 90 -4.99 -4.25 6.57
CA ILE A 90 -4.14 -4.29 7.74
C ILE A 90 -2.94 -5.19 7.43
N LYS A 91 -1.76 -4.58 7.45
CA LYS A 91 -0.47 -5.25 7.27
C LYS A 91 0.03 -5.77 8.61
N ILE A 92 0.46 -7.02 8.62
CA ILE A 92 1.19 -7.63 9.73
C ILE A 92 2.52 -8.12 9.17
N ASP A 93 3.63 -7.64 9.73
CA ASP A 93 4.95 -8.12 9.34
C ASP A 93 5.20 -9.51 9.93
N THR A 94 4.88 -10.55 9.15
CA THR A 94 5.05 -11.95 9.53
C THR A 94 6.52 -12.37 9.60
N ASN A 95 7.41 -11.71 8.86
CA ASN A 95 8.85 -12.00 8.93
C ASN A 95 9.43 -11.56 10.28
N ALA A 96 9.01 -10.41 10.78
CA ALA A 96 9.41 -9.91 12.10
C ALA A 96 8.72 -10.64 13.28
N LEU A 97 7.86 -11.62 13.01
CA LEU A 97 7.15 -12.41 14.01
C LEU A 97 7.76 -13.80 14.22
N GLY A 98 8.27 -14.43 13.15
CA GLY A 98 8.73 -15.83 13.16
C GLY A 98 9.71 -16.22 14.27
N ASP A 99 10.60 -15.32 14.67
CA ASP A 99 11.56 -15.57 15.76
C ASP A 99 11.02 -15.24 17.16
N SER A 100 9.85 -14.59 17.24
CA SER A 100 9.35 -13.91 18.45
C SER A 100 8.03 -14.46 18.99
N THR A 101 7.39 -15.40 18.30
CA THR A 101 6.10 -15.96 18.70
C THR A 101 6.12 -17.49 18.65
N GLU A 102 5.48 -18.12 19.63
CA GLU A 102 5.29 -19.58 19.68
C GLU A 102 4.06 -20.03 18.87
N ALA A 103 3.23 -19.07 18.42
CA ALA A 103 2.02 -19.34 17.66
C ALA A 103 2.33 -19.61 16.18
N TYR A 104 1.49 -20.43 15.55
CA TYR A 104 1.52 -20.62 14.10
C TYR A 104 1.39 -19.26 13.37
N VAL A 105 2.34 -18.96 12.50
CA VAL A 105 2.37 -17.74 11.70
C VAL A 105 1.70 -18.02 10.36
N GLU A 106 0.56 -17.38 10.13
CA GLU A 106 -0.08 -17.41 8.81
C GLU A 106 0.67 -16.47 7.85
N VAL A 107 1.46 -17.04 6.94
CA VAL A 107 2.29 -16.28 5.98
C VAL A 107 1.48 -15.29 5.13
N LEU A 108 0.21 -15.61 4.83
CA LEU A 108 -0.69 -14.73 4.06
C LEU A 108 -1.11 -13.46 4.81
N ASP A 109 -1.01 -13.43 6.14
CA ASP A 109 -1.30 -12.22 6.92
C ASP A 109 -0.31 -11.08 6.61
N GLY A 110 0.85 -11.42 6.05
CA GLY A 110 1.84 -10.49 5.51
C GLY A 110 1.59 -10.05 4.07
N SER A 111 0.41 -10.30 3.51
CA SER A 111 0.01 -9.95 2.14
C SER A 111 -1.36 -9.26 2.09
N ARG A 112 -1.75 -8.67 0.95
CA ARG A 112 -3.10 -8.10 0.76
C ARG A 112 -4.19 -9.17 0.52
N VAL A 113 -3.83 -10.44 0.42
CA VAL A 113 -4.80 -11.53 0.23
C VAL A 113 -5.80 -11.50 1.39
N HIS A 114 -7.10 -11.55 1.09
CA HIS A 114 -8.13 -11.50 2.12
C HIS A 114 -8.33 -12.89 2.75
N PRO A 115 -8.61 -13.02 4.07
CA PRO A 115 -8.81 -14.33 4.72
C PRO A 115 -9.87 -15.23 4.06
N GLN A 116 -10.90 -14.64 3.45
CA GLN A 116 -11.92 -15.39 2.69
C GLN A 116 -11.37 -16.12 1.45
N THR A 117 -10.19 -15.72 0.97
CA THR A 117 -9.57 -16.25 -0.26
C THR A 117 -8.26 -16.99 0.02
N TYR A 118 -7.93 -17.25 1.30
CA TYR A 118 -6.72 -18.00 1.68
C TYR A 118 -6.72 -19.41 1.09
N GLU A 119 -7.89 -20.06 1.06
CA GLU A 119 -8.03 -21.38 0.49
C GLU A 119 -7.69 -21.41 -1.01
N TRP A 120 -8.03 -20.35 -1.74
CA TRP A 120 -7.67 -20.25 -3.16
C TRP A 120 -6.17 -20.03 -3.35
N ALA A 121 -5.53 -19.22 -2.51
CA ALA A 121 -4.08 -19.04 -2.55
C ALA A 121 -3.33 -20.36 -2.26
N ARG A 122 -3.84 -21.16 -1.31
CA ARG A 122 -3.29 -22.48 -0.98
C ARG A 122 -3.45 -23.48 -2.15
N LYS A 123 -4.64 -23.53 -2.77
CA LYS A 123 -4.87 -24.37 -3.96
C LYS A 123 -4.00 -23.96 -5.14
N MET A 124 -3.90 -22.66 -5.42
CA MET A 124 -3.00 -22.14 -6.45
C MET A 124 -1.55 -22.57 -6.23
N ALA A 125 -1.10 -22.61 -4.97
CA ALA A 125 0.24 -23.06 -4.64
C ALA A 125 0.44 -24.58 -4.86
N VAL A 126 -0.54 -25.39 -4.47
CA VAL A 126 -0.51 -26.85 -4.69
C VAL A 126 -0.51 -27.18 -6.19
N ASP A 127 -1.40 -26.56 -6.96
CA ASP A 127 -1.55 -26.78 -8.41
C ASP A 127 -0.28 -26.34 -9.16
N ALA A 128 0.32 -25.21 -8.79
CA ALA A 128 1.54 -24.72 -9.42
C ALA A 128 2.79 -25.57 -9.13
N LEU A 129 2.75 -26.39 -8.08
CA LEU A 129 3.84 -27.31 -7.73
C LEU A 129 3.62 -28.73 -8.28
N GLU A 130 2.48 -28.98 -8.93
CA GLU A 130 2.09 -30.30 -9.44
C GLU A 130 2.22 -31.41 -8.37
N TYR A 131 1.92 -31.09 -7.11
CA TYR A 131 1.93 -32.10 -6.06
C TYR A 131 0.82 -33.11 -6.31
N ASP A 132 1.14 -34.42 -6.23
CA ASP A 132 0.14 -35.47 -6.23
C ASP A 132 -0.79 -35.29 -5.00
N ASP A 133 -2.10 -35.33 -5.23
CA ASP A 133 -3.16 -35.00 -4.25
C ASP A 133 -3.04 -35.76 -2.91
N GLU A 134 -2.34 -36.89 -2.86
CA GLU A 134 -2.20 -37.73 -1.67
C GLU A 134 -1.14 -37.23 -0.67
N ASP A 135 -0.17 -36.41 -1.10
CA ASP A 135 0.93 -35.88 -0.25
C ASP A 135 0.92 -34.33 -0.14
N ALA A 136 -0.06 -33.66 -0.71
CA ALA A 136 -0.12 -32.19 -0.75
C ALA A 136 -0.35 -31.58 0.63
N ASN A 137 0.70 -30.97 1.22
CA ASN A 137 0.57 -30.07 2.36
C ASN A 137 0.39 -28.63 1.86
N PRO A 138 -0.82 -28.03 1.93
CA PRO A 138 -1.07 -26.71 1.35
C PRO A 138 -0.31 -25.57 2.04
N ALA A 139 0.09 -25.75 3.32
CA ALA A 139 0.92 -24.78 4.01
C ALA A 139 2.38 -24.82 3.50
N GLY A 140 2.93 -26.03 3.34
CA GLY A 140 4.29 -26.22 2.81
C GLY A 140 4.41 -25.78 1.35
N ALA A 141 3.40 -26.09 0.53
CA ALA A 141 3.32 -25.61 -0.85
C ALA A 141 3.36 -24.08 -0.94
N LEU A 142 2.65 -23.41 -0.05
CA LEU A 142 2.63 -21.95 -0.01
C LEU A 142 3.99 -21.37 0.39
N GLU A 143 4.66 -21.96 1.39
CA GLU A 143 6.01 -21.56 1.79
C GLU A 143 7.01 -21.72 0.63
N GLU A 144 6.96 -22.85 -0.08
CA GLU A 144 7.82 -23.10 -1.24
C GLU A 144 7.56 -22.10 -2.38
N ILE A 145 6.30 -21.76 -2.66
CA ILE A 145 5.94 -20.72 -3.64
C ILE A 145 6.45 -19.34 -3.21
N LEU A 146 6.47 -19.03 -1.91
CA LEU A 146 7.03 -17.77 -1.42
C LEU A 146 8.57 -17.71 -1.57
N GLU A 147 9.26 -18.85 -1.58
CA GLU A 147 10.69 -18.94 -1.91
C GLU A 147 10.95 -18.91 -3.43
N ALA A 148 10.07 -19.53 -4.22
CA ALA A 148 10.18 -19.70 -5.67
C ALA A 148 8.93 -19.19 -6.41
N PRO A 149 8.64 -17.87 -6.38
CA PRO A 149 7.39 -17.32 -6.90
C PRO A 149 7.24 -17.41 -8.42
N GLU A 150 8.33 -17.63 -9.15
CA GLU A 150 8.33 -17.84 -10.60
C GLU A 150 7.51 -19.06 -11.04
N ARG A 151 7.33 -20.05 -10.15
CA ARG A 151 6.53 -21.26 -10.46
C ARG A 151 5.05 -20.95 -10.72
N LEU A 152 4.55 -19.83 -10.19
CA LEU A 152 3.18 -19.37 -10.46
C LEU A 152 2.96 -18.82 -11.88
N LYS A 153 4.02 -18.65 -12.69
CA LYS A 153 3.91 -18.07 -14.04
C LYS A 153 3.24 -19.02 -15.04
N ASP A 154 3.47 -20.32 -14.87
CA ASP A 154 2.98 -21.34 -15.79
C ASP A 154 1.55 -21.79 -15.46
N LEU A 155 1.01 -21.34 -14.32
CA LEU A 155 -0.36 -21.61 -13.92
C LEU A 155 -1.37 -20.81 -14.77
N ASP A 156 -2.28 -21.52 -15.42
CA ASP A 156 -3.40 -20.93 -16.17
C ASP A 156 -4.52 -20.47 -15.21
N LEU A 157 -4.47 -19.19 -14.84
CA LEU A 157 -5.45 -18.59 -13.94
C LEU A 157 -6.84 -18.44 -14.57
N ASP A 158 -6.93 -18.37 -15.90
CA ASP A 158 -8.22 -18.19 -16.57
C ASP A 158 -8.99 -19.51 -16.53
N ALA A 159 -8.32 -20.64 -16.78
CA ALA A 159 -8.90 -21.97 -16.60
C ALA A 159 -9.32 -22.23 -15.14
N PHE A 160 -8.49 -21.84 -14.17
CA PHE A 160 -8.83 -21.97 -12.75
C PHE A 160 -10.03 -21.10 -12.35
N ALA A 161 -10.13 -19.88 -12.90
CA ALA A 161 -11.26 -18.98 -12.68
C ALA A 161 -12.57 -19.56 -13.25
N GLU A 162 -12.53 -20.16 -14.44
CA GLU A 162 -13.69 -20.83 -15.04
C GLU A 162 -14.20 -22.00 -14.16
N GLU A 163 -13.29 -22.79 -13.59
CA GLU A 163 -13.65 -23.89 -12.70
C GLU A 163 -14.30 -23.40 -11.40
N LEU A 164 -13.77 -22.33 -10.80
CA LEU A 164 -14.42 -21.70 -9.63
C LEU A 164 -15.79 -21.13 -9.97
N GLU A 165 -15.97 -20.57 -11.16
CA GLU A 165 -17.27 -20.06 -11.62
C GLU A 165 -18.28 -21.20 -11.79
N ARG A 166 -17.86 -22.34 -12.36
CA ARG A 166 -18.69 -23.55 -12.49
C ARG A 166 -19.12 -24.12 -11.14
N GLN A 167 -18.26 -24.04 -10.12
CA GLN A 167 -18.58 -24.45 -8.75
C GLN A 167 -19.51 -23.47 -8.02
N GLY A 168 -19.85 -22.33 -8.63
CA GLY A 168 -20.80 -21.36 -8.10
C GLY A 168 -20.18 -20.26 -7.24
N PHE A 169 -18.86 -20.10 -7.24
CA PHE A 169 -18.19 -19.01 -6.51
C PHE A 169 -18.23 -17.67 -7.27
N GLY A 170 -18.69 -17.68 -8.53
CA GLY A 170 -18.73 -16.53 -9.43
C GLY A 170 -17.38 -16.21 -10.06
N ASN A 171 -17.32 -15.15 -10.86
CA ASN A 171 -16.09 -14.75 -11.54
C ASN A 171 -15.06 -14.20 -10.52
N LYS A 172 -13.94 -14.92 -10.36
CA LYS A 172 -12.82 -14.57 -9.46
C LYS A 172 -11.51 -14.33 -10.19
N SER A 173 -11.54 -14.14 -11.51
CA SER A 173 -10.35 -13.89 -12.34
C SER A 173 -9.43 -12.84 -11.73
N ILE A 174 -9.92 -11.60 -11.55
CA ILE A 174 -9.15 -10.48 -10.99
C ILE A 174 -8.55 -10.83 -9.61
N THR A 175 -9.34 -11.46 -8.74
CA THR A 175 -8.87 -11.86 -7.41
C THR A 175 -7.72 -12.87 -7.47
N LEU A 176 -7.74 -13.81 -8.41
CA LEU A 176 -6.65 -14.78 -8.60
C LEU A 176 -5.38 -14.10 -9.14
N TYR A 177 -5.53 -13.15 -10.06
CA TYR A 177 -4.40 -12.33 -10.54
C TYR A 177 -3.78 -11.50 -9.41
N ASP A 178 -4.61 -10.91 -8.54
CA ASP A 178 -4.17 -10.15 -7.37
C ASP A 178 -3.46 -11.06 -6.35
N ILE A 179 -4.00 -12.26 -6.10
CA ILE A 179 -3.34 -13.27 -5.25
C ILE A 179 -1.98 -13.63 -5.82
N ARG A 180 -1.89 -13.94 -7.12
CA ARG A 180 -0.59 -14.23 -7.76
C ARG A 180 0.38 -13.07 -7.61
N ALA A 181 -0.06 -11.83 -7.78
CA ALA A 181 0.79 -10.65 -7.62
C ALA A 181 1.32 -10.50 -6.18
N GLU A 182 0.47 -10.74 -5.19
CA GLU A 182 0.84 -10.70 -3.76
C GLU A 182 1.75 -11.85 -3.35
N LEU A 183 1.58 -13.06 -3.90
CA LEU A 183 2.48 -14.19 -3.67
C LEU A 183 3.87 -13.93 -4.28
N ASN A 184 3.95 -13.27 -5.44
CA ASN A 184 5.24 -12.84 -6.01
C ASN A 184 5.92 -11.77 -5.15
N HIS A 185 5.18 -10.74 -4.74
CA HIS A 185 5.71 -9.60 -3.99
C HIS A 185 4.71 -9.12 -2.94
N ARG A 186 4.84 -9.68 -1.73
CA ARG A 186 3.99 -9.37 -0.58
C ARG A 186 3.97 -7.87 -0.27
N TYR A 187 2.77 -7.28 -0.23
CA TYR A 187 2.56 -5.87 0.10
C TYR A 187 3.45 -4.90 -0.70
N LYS A 188 3.71 -5.22 -1.98
CA LYS A 188 4.48 -4.32 -2.86
C LYS A 188 3.85 -2.92 -2.85
N ASP A 189 4.70 -1.90 -2.75
CA ASP A 189 4.26 -0.51 -2.87
C ASP A 189 3.92 -0.23 -4.34
N LEU A 190 2.65 0.10 -4.60
CA LEU A 190 2.13 0.38 -5.94
C LEU A 190 2.16 1.88 -6.27
N ARG A 191 2.56 2.73 -5.32
CA ARG A 191 2.65 4.17 -5.54
C ARG A 191 3.72 4.50 -6.57
N GLN A 192 3.53 5.65 -7.22
CA GLN A 192 4.59 6.22 -8.02
C GLN A 192 5.81 6.52 -7.13
N PRO A 193 7.02 6.14 -7.56
CA PRO A 193 8.24 6.49 -6.84
C PRO A 193 8.34 7.99 -6.62
N TYR A 194 8.89 8.38 -5.47
CA TYR A 194 9.11 9.79 -5.16
C TYR A 194 9.99 10.45 -6.23
N GLN A 195 9.52 11.58 -6.76
CA GLN A 195 10.24 12.43 -7.71
C GLN A 195 10.63 13.72 -6.97
N PRO A 196 11.94 14.02 -6.81
CA PRO A 196 12.35 15.30 -6.25
C PRO A 196 11.98 16.44 -7.21
N PRO A 197 11.76 17.67 -6.71
CA PRO A 197 11.47 18.81 -7.56
C PRO A 197 12.56 19.03 -8.60
N ASN A 198 12.16 19.23 -9.85
CA ASN A 198 13.10 19.57 -10.92
C ASN A 198 13.61 21.03 -10.78
N SER A 199 14.60 21.43 -11.57
CA SER A 199 15.20 22.77 -11.46
C SER A 199 14.20 23.91 -11.65
N MET A 200 13.18 23.73 -12.51
CA MET A 200 12.15 24.74 -12.73
C MET A 200 11.17 24.81 -11.55
N GLU A 201 10.73 23.65 -11.04
CA GLU A 201 9.91 23.59 -9.83
C GLU A 201 10.63 24.20 -8.64
N MET A 202 11.93 23.92 -8.49
CA MET A 202 12.77 24.50 -7.46
C MET A 202 12.88 26.02 -7.62
N PHE A 203 13.10 26.53 -8.84
CA PHE A 203 13.08 27.96 -9.12
C PHE A 203 11.74 28.57 -8.68
N ASN A 204 10.62 28.02 -9.12
CA ASN A 204 9.28 28.50 -8.79
C ASN A 204 9.01 28.46 -7.28
N MET A 205 9.43 27.41 -6.58
CA MET A 205 9.29 27.28 -5.13
C MET A 205 10.13 28.33 -4.38
N LEU A 206 11.34 28.63 -4.85
CA LEU A 206 12.27 29.57 -4.18
C LEU A 206 11.94 31.04 -4.46
N THR A 207 11.52 31.35 -5.68
CA THR A 207 11.21 32.73 -6.10
C THR A 207 9.75 33.09 -5.89
N HIS A 208 8.89 32.10 -5.64
CA HIS A 208 7.43 32.23 -5.67
C HIS A 208 6.90 32.74 -7.03
N GLU A 209 7.67 32.56 -8.09
CA GLU A 209 7.25 32.87 -9.45
C GLU A 209 6.53 31.67 -10.09
N SER A 210 5.52 31.94 -10.92
CA SER A 210 4.83 30.96 -11.74
C SER A 210 5.22 31.11 -13.22
N PRO A 211 4.91 30.11 -14.07
CA PRO A 211 5.02 30.25 -15.52
C PRO A 211 4.21 31.43 -16.11
N GLU A 212 3.26 32.00 -15.37
CA GLU A 212 2.52 33.20 -15.78
C GLU A 212 3.27 34.50 -15.38
N THR A 213 4.01 34.46 -14.27
CA THR A 213 4.71 35.62 -13.72
C THR A 213 6.18 35.72 -14.16
N PHE A 214 6.84 34.62 -14.52
CA PHE A 214 8.21 34.61 -15.00
C PHE A 214 8.41 33.55 -16.07
N TYR A 215 8.58 33.98 -17.32
CA TYR A 215 8.73 33.08 -18.48
C TYR A 215 9.68 33.66 -19.53
N ILE A 216 10.15 32.79 -20.43
CA ILE A 216 11.08 33.15 -21.50
C ILE A 216 10.45 34.20 -22.42
N GLY A 217 11.09 35.35 -22.55
CA GLY A 217 10.60 36.48 -23.35
C GLY A 217 9.79 37.52 -22.57
N LYS A 218 9.55 37.30 -21.27
CA LYS A 218 8.92 38.31 -20.41
C LYS A 218 9.87 39.48 -20.17
N MET A 219 9.37 40.70 -20.36
CA MET A 219 10.06 41.92 -19.95
C MET A 219 9.96 42.10 -18.43
N ILE A 220 11.10 42.22 -17.76
CA ILE A 220 11.18 42.40 -16.30
C ILE A 220 11.94 43.67 -15.97
N GLN A 221 11.63 44.27 -14.83
CA GLN A 221 12.43 45.34 -14.26
C GLN A 221 13.51 44.72 -13.37
N ALA A 222 14.77 45.12 -13.57
CA ALA A 222 15.90 44.64 -12.78
C ALA A 222 16.79 45.83 -12.38
N THR A 223 17.45 45.69 -11.22
CA THR A 223 18.44 46.66 -10.74
C THR A 223 19.84 46.11 -10.98
N VAL A 224 20.73 46.92 -11.54
CA VAL A 224 22.13 46.55 -11.73
C VAL A 224 22.82 46.48 -10.37
N THR A 225 23.30 45.30 -9.97
CA THR A 225 23.97 45.07 -8.68
C THR A 225 25.50 45.03 -8.78
N GLY A 226 26.05 44.68 -9.94
CA GLY A 226 27.48 44.62 -10.17
C GLY A 226 27.81 44.70 -11.65
N ILE A 227 28.91 45.36 -11.97
CA ILE A 227 29.45 45.45 -13.34
C ILE A 227 30.78 44.71 -13.33
N THR A 228 30.84 43.60 -14.06
CA THR A 228 32.09 42.86 -14.25
C THR A 228 32.68 43.26 -15.59
N HIS A 229 33.91 43.77 -15.59
CA HIS A 229 34.63 44.05 -16.83
C HIS A 229 35.15 42.73 -17.41
N ARG A 230 34.60 42.35 -18.57
CA ARG A 230 35.18 41.28 -19.37
C ARG A 230 36.49 41.80 -19.96
N LYS A 231 37.59 41.05 -19.84
CA LYS A 231 38.81 41.40 -20.58
C LYS A 231 38.47 41.36 -22.08
N PRO A 232 38.77 42.40 -22.86
CA PRO A 232 38.57 42.36 -24.30
C PRO A 232 39.44 41.25 -24.89
N GLU A 233 38.85 40.43 -25.76
CA GLU A 233 39.55 39.39 -26.51
C GLU A 233 39.84 39.91 -27.92
N GLY A 234 41.08 39.74 -28.38
CA GLY A 234 41.51 40.00 -29.76
C GLY A 234 41.20 41.42 -30.25
N ASP A 235 40.47 41.51 -31.36
CA ASP A 235 40.17 42.71 -32.15
C ASP A 235 39.43 43.85 -31.40
N GLN A 236 39.06 43.64 -30.13
CA GLN A 236 38.50 44.68 -29.25
C GLN A 236 39.58 45.47 -28.47
N LEU A 237 40.86 45.16 -28.68
CA LEU A 237 42.01 45.83 -28.07
C LEU A 237 42.58 46.98 -28.92
N ASP A 238 42.16 47.11 -30.19
CA ASP A 238 42.59 48.17 -31.12
C ASP A 238 41.61 49.36 -31.16
#